data_AF-A0A8T5VID3-F1
#
_entry.id   AF-A0A8T5VID3-F1
#
_cell.length_a   1.000
_cell.length_b   1.000
_cell.length_c   1.000
_cell.angle_alpha   90.00
_cell.angle_beta   90.00
_cell.angle_gamma   90.00
#
_symmetry.space_group_name_H-M   'P 1'
#
loop_
_entity.id
_entity.type
_entity.pdbx_description
1 polymer ?
#
loop_
_entity_poly.entity_id
_entity_poly.type
_entity_poly.pdbx_seq_one_letter_code
_entity_poly.pdbx_strand_id
1 'polypeptide(L)'
;MTTKDFRFTEVVQQASQYIEAGHTVHQKFTCHRCGSRQTMDVPNKFFLAGKCEECGAVTDIQARGCNYVLVTGVNKGFSAETIQ
;
A
#
# COMPACT_ATOMS: atom_id res chain seq x y z
N MET A 1 -0.02 16.36 13.45
CA MET A 1 0.07 14.92 13.12
C MET A 1 0.86 14.77 11.84
N THR A 2 2.15 14.45 11.94
CA THR A 2 3.05 14.22 10.81
C THR A 2 2.74 12.86 10.20
N THR A 3 1.95 12.83 9.13
CA THR A 3 1.80 11.61 8.34
C THR A 3 3.13 11.32 7.66
N LYS A 4 3.89 10.37 8.21
CA LYS A 4 5.21 9.94 7.72
C LYS A 4 5.04 9.10 6.45
N ASP A 5 4.82 9.78 5.34
CA ASP A 5 5.18 9.23 4.04
C ASP A 5 6.71 9.27 3.91
N PHE A 6 7.27 8.19 3.39
CA PHE A 6 8.69 8.01 3.14
C PHE A 6 8.95 8.07 1.63
N ARG A 7 10.23 8.17 1.23
CA ARG A 7 10.56 8.26 -0.20
C ARG A 7 10.00 7.06 -0.94
N PHE A 8 9.42 7.31 -2.11
CA PHE A 8 8.75 6.27 -2.90
C PHE A 8 9.64 5.03 -3.12
N THR A 9 10.91 5.23 -3.47
CA THR A 9 11.85 4.14 -3.74
C THR A 9 12.16 3.30 -2.50
N GLU A 10 12.32 3.92 -1.33
CA GLU A 10 12.57 3.23 -0.05
C GLU A 10 11.36 2.37 0.35
N VAL A 11 10.15 2.91 0.15
CA VAL A 11 8.90 2.21 0.42
C VAL A 11 8.72 1.02 -0.50
N VAL A 12 8.93 1.20 -1.81
CA VAL A 12 8.84 0.11 -2.79
C VAL A 12 9.85 -0.99 -2.45
N GLN A 13 11.10 -0.62 -2.15
CA GLN A 13 12.14 -1.59 -1.80
C GLN A 13 11.76 -2.43 -0.58
N GLN A 14 11.24 -1.81 0.48
CA GLN A 14 10.80 -2.53 1.67
C GLN A 14 9.56 -3.39 1.41
N ALA A 15 8.56 -2.85 0.71
CA ALA A 15 7.34 -3.56 0.38
C ALA A 15 7.60 -4.80 -0.49
N SER A 16 8.54 -4.73 -1.43
CA SER A 16 8.93 -5.86 -2.28
C SER A 16 9.34 -7.09 -1.47
N GLN A 17 10.05 -6.91 -0.35
CA GLN A 17 10.45 -8.03 0.52
C GLN A 17 9.24 -8.79 1.07
N TYR A 18 8.18 -8.08 1.42
CA TYR A 18 6.95 -8.70 1.91
C TYR A 18 6.14 -9.35 0.79
N ILE A 19 6.10 -8.71 -0.39
CA ILE A 19 5.41 -9.26 -1.57
C ILE A 19 6.10 -10.57 -2.00
N GLU A 20 7.43 -10.61 -2.01
CA GLU A 20 8.23 -11.80 -2.30
C GLU A 20 8.01 -12.91 -1.25
N ALA A 21 7.79 -12.54 0.01
CA ALA A 21 7.40 -13.46 1.08
C ALA A 21 5.92 -13.91 0.99
N GLY A 22 5.19 -13.53 -0.05
CA GLY A 22 3.80 -13.94 -0.29
C GLY A 22 2.76 -13.14 0.49
N HIS A 23 3.14 -12.01 1.10
CA HIS A 23 2.20 -11.14 1.77
C HIS A 23 1.47 -10.21 0.79
N THR A 24 0.32 -9.70 1.23
CA THR A 24 -0.44 -8.68 0.52
C THR A 24 -0.07 -7.30 1.07
N VAL A 25 0.27 -6.38 0.17
CA VAL A 25 0.65 -5.01 0.51
C VAL A 25 -0.24 -4.02 -0.26
N HIS A 26 -0.78 -3.01 0.42
CA HIS A 26 -1.50 -1.92 -0.21
C HIS A 26 -0.75 -0.61 -0.04
N GLN A 27 -0.53 0.13 -1.14
CA GLN A 27 0.09 1.45 -1.09
C GLN A 27 -0.83 2.45 -0.37
N LYS A 28 -0.27 3.28 0.50
CA LYS A 28 -0.94 4.44 1.10
C LYS A 28 -0.26 5.74 0.69
N PHE A 29 -1.01 6.83 0.60
CA PHE A 29 -0.44 8.16 0.43
C PHE A 29 -1.25 9.21 1.20
N THR A 30 -0.62 10.35 1.51
CA THR A 30 -1.33 11.53 2.03
C THR A 30 -1.70 12.43 0.86
N CYS A 31 -2.97 12.79 0.74
CA CYS A 31 -3.39 13.79 -0.24
C CYS A 31 -2.64 15.10 -0.01
N HIS A 32 -2.00 15.65 -1.05
CA HIS A 32 -1.26 16.91 -0.93
C HIS A 32 -2.13 18.12 -0.61
N ARG A 33 -3.44 18.04 -0.92
CA ARG A 33 -4.39 19.15 -0.80
C ARG A 33 -5.12 19.15 0.54
N CYS A 34 -5.86 18.08 0.84
CA CYS A 34 -6.69 18.01 2.05
C CYS A 34 -6.05 17.23 3.20
N GLY A 35 -4.91 16.60 2.99
CA GLY A 35 -4.22 15.81 4.02
C GLY A 35 -4.87 14.47 4.34
N SER A 36 -5.96 14.09 3.66
CA SER A 36 -6.59 12.79 3.89
C SER A 36 -5.62 11.65 3.56
N ARG A 37 -5.68 10.59 4.36
CA ARG A 37 -4.91 9.36 4.10
C ARG A 37 -5.72 8.49 3.16
N GLN A 38 -5.08 8.05 2.09
CA GLN A 38 -5.69 7.27 1.03
C GLN A 38 -4.95 5.93 0.94
N THR A 39 -5.68 4.88 0.59
CA THR A 39 -5.14 3.53 0.38
C THR A 39 -5.54 3.08 -1.01
N MET A 40 -4.59 2.63 -1.81
CA MET A 40 -4.86 2.09 -3.14
C MET A 40 -5.55 0.72 -3.03
N ASP A 41 -6.54 0.51 -3.87
CA ASP A 41 -7.36 -0.69 -3.95
C ASP A 41 -6.60 -1.88 -4.55
N VAL A 42 -5.70 -1.63 -5.51
CA VAL A 42 -4.91 -2.68 -6.15
C VAL A 42 -3.78 -3.17 -5.23
N PRO A 43 -3.82 -4.42 -4.74
CA PRO A 43 -2.76 -4.98 -3.92
C PRO A 43 -1.46 -5.18 -4.72
N ASN A 44 -0.33 -5.17 -4.02
CA ASN A 44 1.01 -5.46 -4.53
C ASN A 44 1.45 -4.59 -5.71
N LYS A 45 0.81 -3.43 -5.90
CA LYS A 45 1.13 -2.47 -6.95
C LYS A 45 1.35 -1.09 -6.37
N PHE A 46 2.40 -0.43 -6.84
CA PHE A 46 2.73 0.95 -6.47
C PHE A 46 2.50 1.87 -7.66
N PHE A 47 1.81 2.98 -7.40
CA PHE A 47 1.47 4.01 -8.36
C PHE A 47 2.28 5.27 -8.09
N LEU A 48 2.66 5.96 -9.16
CA LEU A 48 3.42 7.21 -9.10
C LEU A 48 2.52 8.42 -8.77
N ALA A 49 1.20 8.27 -8.93
CA ALA A 49 0.21 9.28 -8.58
C ALA A 49 -1.07 8.64 -8.03
N GLY A 50 -1.84 9.40 -7.25
CA GLY A 50 -3.11 8.94 -6.69
C GLY A 50 -4.14 10.04 -6.57
N LYS A 51 -5.37 9.75 -6.99
CA LYS A 51 -6.51 10.64 -6.84
C LYS A 51 -7.11 10.48 -5.44
N CYS A 52 -7.34 11.59 -4.77
CA CYS A 52 -8.02 11.59 -3.48
C CYS A 52 -9.53 11.43 -3.66
N GLU A 53 -10.12 10.47 -2.95
CA GLU A 53 -11.55 10.20 -2.95
C GLU A 53 -12.35 11.32 -2.25
N GLU A 54 -11.74 11.96 -1.24
CA GLU A 54 -12.40 13.02 -0.45
C GLU A 54 -12.52 14.35 -1.20
N CYS A 55 -11.43 14.81 -1.83
CA CYS A 55 -11.36 16.15 -2.43
C CYS A 55 -11.09 16.15 -3.95
N GLY A 56 -10.97 14.97 -4.56
CA GLY A 56 -10.73 14.80 -6.00
C GLY A 56 -9.33 15.17 -6.48
N ALA A 57 -8.46 15.72 -5.61
CA ALA A 57 -7.13 16.18 -6.00
C ALA A 57 -6.20 15.01 -6.33
N VAL A 58 -5.41 15.15 -7.41
CA VAL A 58 -4.37 14.19 -7.79
C VAL A 58 -3.08 14.56 -7.08
N THR A 59 -2.49 13.60 -6.39
CA THR A 59 -1.21 13.75 -5.69
C THR A 59 -0.11 13.05 -6.47
N ASP A 60 0.98 13.75 -6.73
CA ASP A 60 2.23 13.16 -7.18
C ASP A 60 2.88 12.40 -6.02
N ILE A 61 2.75 11.08 -6.05
CA ILE A 61 3.22 10.18 -4.99
C ILE A 61 4.73 9.94 -5.13
N GLN A 62 5.25 9.93 -6.35
CA GLN A 62 6.68 9.75 -6.59
C GLN A 62 7.49 10.88 -5.95
N ALA A 63 7.05 12.12 -6.12
CA ALA A 63 7.72 13.29 -5.56
C ALA A 63 7.50 13.46 -4.05
N ARG A 64 6.28 13.19 -3.55
CA ARG A 64 5.92 13.44 -2.15
C ARG A 64 6.19 12.29 -1.20
N GLY A 65 6.31 11.08 -1.74
CA GLY A 65 6.43 9.86 -0.96
C GLY A 65 5.11 9.18 -0.67
N CYS A 66 5.20 7.99 -0.11
CA CYS A 66 4.07 7.13 0.26
C CYS A 66 4.38 6.32 1.51
N ASN A 67 3.47 5.41 1.84
CA ASN A 67 3.66 4.35 2.81
C ASN A 67 2.91 3.11 2.31
N TYR A 68 2.78 2.08 3.12
CA TYR A 68 2.01 0.89 2.79
C TYR A 68 1.32 0.30 4.03
N VAL A 69 0.30 -0.52 3.80
CA VAL A 69 -0.26 -1.44 4.79
C VAL A 69 0.11 -2.85 4.38
N LEU A 70 0.70 -3.60 5.30
CA LEU A 70 0.84 -5.04 5.18
C LEU A 70 -0.46 -5.69 5.68
N VAL A 71 -1.11 -6.47 4.82
CA VAL A 71 -2.26 -7.29 5.19
C VAL A 71 -1.76 -8.72 5.36
N THR A 72 -1.57 -9.12 6.63
CA THR A 72 -1.17 -10.49 6.97
C THR A 72 -2.39 -11.42 6.86
N GLY A 73 -2.69 -11.88 5.65
CA GLY A 73 -3.52 -13.06 5.45
C GLY A 73 -2.68 -14.30 5.71
N VAL A 74 -2.94 -15.02 6.80
CA VAL A 74 -2.32 -16.32 7.06
C VAL A 74 -2.90 -17.33 6.06
N ASN A 75 -2.35 -17.41 4.84
CA ASN A 75 -2.49 -18.60 4.00
C ASN A 75 -1.49 -19.65 4.49
N LYS A 76 -1.63 -20.08 5.75
CA LYS A 76 -1.19 -21.44 6.09
C LYS A 76 -2.17 -22.34 5.37
N GLY A 77 -1.69 -23.11 4.40
CA GLY A 77 -2.50 -23.97 3.55
C GLY A 77 -3.62 -24.63 4.34
N PHE A 78 -4.86 -24.28 4.02
CA PHE A 78 -6.00 -25.08 4.41
C PHE A 78 -6.02 -26.26 3.43
N SER A 79 -5.17 -27.26 3.67
CA SER A 79 -5.39 -28.60 3.13
C SER A 79 -6.61 -29.13 3.86
N ALA A 80 -7.80 -28.91 3.28
CA ALA A 80 -8.97 -29.70 3.63
C ALA A 80 -8.74 -31.12 3.09
N GLU A 81 -7.89 -31.90 3.76
CA GLU A 81 -7.96 -33.35 3.69
C GLU A 81 -9.23 -33.75 4.45
N THR A 82 -10.36 -33.81 3.75
CA THR A 82 -11.47 -34.63 4.22
C THR A 82 -11.17 -36.06 3.76
N ILE A 83 -10.45 -36.80 4.60
CA ILE A 83 -10.47 -38.26 4.58
C ILE A 83 -11.58 -38.69 5.54
N GLN A 84 -12.70 -39.16 4.99
CA GLN A 84 -13.44 -40.40 5.31
C GLN A 84 -14.84 -40.34 4.69
#